data_AF-A8NBH6-F1
#
_entry.id   AF-A8NBH6-F1
#
_cell.length_a   1.000
_cell.length_b   1.000
_cell.length_c   1.000
_cell.angle_alpha   90.00
_cell.angle_beta   90.00
_cell.angle_gamma   90.00
#
_symmetry.space_group_name_H-M   'P 1'
#
loop_
_entity.id
_entity.type
_entity.pdbx_description
1 polymer ?
#
loop_
_entity_poly.entity_id
_entity_poly.type
_entity_poly.pdbx_seq_one_letter_code
_entity_poly.pdbx_strand_id
1 'polypeptide(L)'
;MIGQTNAVNPAILDPTFMANGILPRHSTPTRDPHLQYTHQRHSPSTPTEQMRPPHPPNQPMFPNHYQFPLPPQGYYQHPPFVYDMNTITGLSKGLPSTESIPKLTGRENFRAWFEALESAALSANVYPHIASEPSEGAPYDPISIPTYPPSVAPDSPPHVLAFYQQWWQKDNVASHLVTAKLSDTIRLQIPTKSLNRRMPAREILREVQKIYGVVDYTSALVLVSEITNLTCNGEKKLSVDSYISTWRSKFNTLIQSSYNPDGRVLAQNFLLGFPSDDIDWKIWAARHMHFLETDSP
;
A
#
# COMPACT_ATOMS: atom_id res chain seq x y z
N MET A 1 16.76 32.84 57.47
CA MET A 1 15.48 32.20 57.09
C MET A 1 15.35 32.18 55.59
N ILE A 2 15.89 31.14 54.95
CA ILE A 2 15.57 30.70 53.59
C ILE A 2 15.68 29.17 53.66
N GLY A 3 14.60 28.48 53.30
CA GLY A 3 14.41 27.05 53.55
C GLY A 3 15.24 26.16 52.64
N GLN A 4 15.87 25.15 53.24
CA GLN A 4 16.46 24.00 52.57
C GLN A 4 15.36 22.98 52.27
N THR A 5 15.27 22.53 51.02
CA THR A 5 14.53 21.32 50.65
C THR A 5 15.52 20.26 50.19
N ASN A 6 15.59 19.18 50.98
CA ASN A 6 16.30 17.95 50.68
C ASN A 6 15.65 17.25 49.49
N ALA A 7 16.42 16.92 48.46
CA ALA A 7 16.02 15.96 47.44
C ALA A 7 16.88 14.70 47.58
N VAL A 8 16.17 13.60 47.83
CA VAL A 8 16.66 12.25 48.08
C VAL A 8 17.06 11.57 46.78
N ASN A 9 18.20 10.89 46.81
CA ASN A 9 18.72 10.02 45.76
C ASN A 9 18.21 8.59 46.01
N PRO A 10 17.79 7.84 44.97
CA PRO A 10 18.00 6.39 45.03
C PRO A 10 18.57 5.78 43.74
N ALA A 11 19.68 5.05 43.94
CA ALA A 11 20.13 3.80 43.31
C ALA A 11 19.84 3.56 41.81
N ILE A 12 20.84 3.50 40.92
CA ILE A 12 21.73 2.35 40.67
C ILE A 12 20.97 1.02 40.56
N LEU A 13 20.69 0.61 39.32
CA LEU A 13 20.60 -0.81 38.94
C LEU A 13 21.33 -1.03 37.60
N ASP A 14 22.39 -1.82 37.72
CA ASP A 14 23.28 -2.38 36.72
C ASP A 14 22.65 -3.66 36.14
N PRO A 15 22.66 -3.87 34.81
CA PRO A 15 22.41 -5.18 34.24
C PRO A 15 23.70 -5.74 33.61
N THR A 16 24.56 -6.30 34.46
CA THR A 16 25.58 -7.29 34.07
C THR A 16 25.14 -8.65 34.62
N PHE A 17 25.27 -9.73 33.83
CA PHE A 17 24.87 -11.15 34.00
C PHE A 17 23.71 -11.56 33.06
N MET A 18 23.78 -12.54 32.15
CA MET A 18 24.60 -13.76 32.07
C MET A 18 25.00 -14.07 30.61
N ALA A 19 26.25 -14.47 30.43
CA ALA A 19 26.72 -15.27 29.31
C ALA A 19 26.55 -16.77 29.60
N ASN A 20 26.60 -17.57 28.52
CA ASN A 20 26.82 -19.02 28.44
C ASN A 20 25.60 -19.94 28.46
N GLY A 21 25.44 -20.72 27.38
CA GLY A 21 24.52 -21.85 27.40
C GLY A 21 24.20 -22.53 26.08
N ILE A 22 25.23 -23.07 25.39
CA ILE A 22 25.16 -24.38 24.69
C ILE A 22 24.23 -24.48 23.44
N LEU A 23 24.90 -24.54 22.28
CA LEU A 23 24.39 -25.05 21.01
C LEU A 23 23.95 -26.52 21.12
N PRO A 24 22.77 -26.90 20.57
CA PRO A 24 22.54 -28.25 20.10
C PRO A 24 23.00 -28.39 18.64
N ARG A 25 23.76 -29.45 18.43
CA ARG A 25 24.36 -29.92 17.18
C ARG A 25 23.37 -30.11 16.04
N HIS A 26 23.91 -29.87 14.85
CA HIS A 26 23.48 -30.42 13.58
C HIS A 26 23.03 -31.88 13.65
N SER A 27 21.84 -32.14 13.12
CA SER A 27 21.43 -33.44 12.60
C SER A 27 21.10 -33.25 11.12
N THR A 28 22.00 -33.71 10.27
CA THR A 28 21.84 -33.88 8.83
C THR A 28 20.65 -34.78 8.51
N PRO A 29 19.79 -34.44 7.52
CA PRO A 29 18.88 -35.42 6.94
C PRO A 29 19.66 -36.40 6.08
N THR A 30 19.60 -37.66 6.46
CA THR A 30 20.09 -38.82 5.72
C THR A 30 19.42 -38.89 4.34
N ARG A 31 20.27 -39.07 3.34
CA ARG A 31 19.95 -39.29 1.93
C ARG A 31 19.36 -40.69 1.77
N ASP A 32 18.06 -40.79 1.50
CA ASP A 32 17.42 -42.06 1.14
C ASP A 32 17.63 -42.33 -0.37
N PRO A 33 18.18 -43.50 -0.75
CA PRO A 33 18.29 -43.90 -2.14
C PRO A 33 17.10 -44.77 -2.57
N HIS A 34 16.67 -44.60 -3.82
CA HIS A 34 15.92 -45.57 -4.60
C HIS A 34 14.54 -46.03 -4.09
N LEU A 35 13.49 -45.42 -4.64
CA LEU A 35 12.32 -46.18 -5.09
C LEU A 35 11.94 -45.74 -6.51
N GLN A 36 12.46 -46.49 -7.48
CA GLN A 36 11.84 -46.62 -8.80
C GLN A 36 10.49 -47.29 -8.61
N TYR A 37 9.40 -46.54 -8.76
CA TYR A 37 8.08 -47.12 -9.03
C TYR A 37 7.68 -46.76 -10.46
N THR A 38 8.02 -47.67 -11.36
CA THR A 38 7.36 -47.83 -12.65
C THR A 38 5.94 -48.33 -12.43
N HIS A 39 4.96 -47.45 -12.51
CA HIS A 39 3.58 -47.85 -12.82
C HIS A 39 3.13 -47.17 -14.11
N GLN A 40 3.43 -47.84 -15.22
CA GLN A 40 2.65 -47.77 -16.45
C GLN A 40 1.20 -48.16 -16.12
N ARG A 41 0.33 -47.17 -15.88
CA ARG A 41 -1.11 -47.37 -16.08
C ARG A 41 -1.41 -47.03 -17.52
N HIS A 42 -1.67 -48.09 -18.29
CA HIS A 42 -2.33 -47.99 -19.58
C HIS A 42 -3.78 -47.60 -19.30
N SER A 43 -4.13 -46.35 -19.60
CA SER A 43 -5.53 -45.93 -19.65
C SER A 43 -6.13 -46.45 -20.96
N PRO A 44 -7.24 -47.22 -20.94
CA PRO A 44 -7.97 -47.53 -22.15
C PRO A 44 -8.55 -46.23 -22.72
N SER A 45 -8.12 -45.88 -23.92
CA SER A 45 -8.69 -44.80 -24.73
C SER A 45 -10.10 -45.20 -25.17
N THR A 46 -11.10 -44.83 -24.37
CA THR A 46 -12.48 -44.77 -24.83
C THR A 46 -12.64 -43.59 -25.80
N PRO A 47 -13.18 -43.79 -27.00
CA PRO A 47 -13.55 -42.69 -27.87
C PRO A 47 -14.73 -41.98 -27.20
N THR A 48 -14.44 -40.85 -26.54
CA THR A 48 -15.51 -39.96 -26.10
C THR A 48 -16.03 -39.29 -27.37
N GLU A 49 -17.12 -39.84 -27.89
CA GLU A 49 -17.95 -39.21 -28.90
C GLU A 49 -18.34 -37.85 -28.35
N GLN A 50 -17.61 -36.83 -28.80
CA GLN A 50 -17.74 -35.46 -28.36
C GLN A 50 -19.09 -34.98 -28.89
N MET A 51 -20.15 -35.18 -28.09
CA MET A 51 -21.44 -34.51 -28.30
C MET A 51 -21.16 -33.02 -28.30
N ARG A 52 -21.01 -32.47 -29.51
CA ARG A 52 -21.04 -31.03 -29.71
C ARG A 52 -22.37 -30.54 -29.13
N PRO A 53 -22.35 -29.56 -28.22
CA PRO A 53 -23.57 -28.88 -27.84
C PRO A 53 -24.26 -28.37 -29.11
N PRO A 54 -25.61 -28.44 -29.20
CA PRO A 54 -26.33 -27.89 -30.32
C PRO A 54 -25.93 -26.42 -30.49
N HIS A 55 -25.61 -26.04 -31.73
CA HIS A 55 -25.31 -24.65 -32.06
C HIS A 55 -26.46 -23.77 -31.55
N PRO A 56 -26.16 -22.68 -30.81
CA PRO A 56 -27.20 -21.75 -30.41
C PRO A 56 -27.93 -21.26 -31.67
N PRO A 57 -29.27 -21.08 -31.62
CA PRO A 57 -30.03 -20.55 -32.74
C PRO A 57 -29.40 -19.23 -33.18
N ASN A 58 -29.25 -19.05 -34.50
CA ASN A 58 -28.77 -17.83 -35.12
C ASN A 58 -29.40 -16.62 -34.43
N GLN A 59 -28.61 -15.91 -33.61
CA GLN A 59 -29.06 -14.65 -33.06
C GLN A 59 -29.32 -13.72 -34.24
N PRO A 60 -30.48 -13.04 -34.29
CA PRO A 60 -30.72 -12.03 -35.31
C PRO A 60 -29.56 -11.04 -35.26
N MET A 61 -28.89 -10.85 -36.40
CA MET A 61 -27.87 -9.82 -36.55
C MET A 61 -28.53 -8.48 -36.29
N PHE A 62 -28.39 -7.98 -35.06
CA PHE A 62 -28.68 -6.59 -34.77
C PHE A 62 -27.69 -5.74 -35.59
N PRO A 63 -28.16 -4.67 -36.26
CA PRO A 63 -27.28 -3.76 -36.97
C PRO A 63 -26.19 -3.29 -36.01
N ASN A 64 -24.95 -3.62 -36.35
CA ASN A 64 -23.76 -3.33 -35.56
C ASN A 64 -23.38 -1.84 -35.68
N HIS A 65 -24.26 -0.94 -35.23
CA HIS A 65 -24.14 0.51 -35.38
C HIS A 65 -24.28 1.27 -34.06
N TYR A 66 -24.18 0.59 -32.92
CA TYR A 66 -23.80 1.27 -31.69
C TYR A 66 -22.28 1.18 -31.56
N GLN A 67 -21.59 1.97 -32.39
CA GLN A 67 -20.39 2.62 -31.90
C GLN A 67 -20.85 3.42 -30.69
N PHE A 68 -20.77 2.81 -29.50
CA PHE A 68 -20.59 3.61 -28.31
C PHE A 68 -19.42 4.52 -28.65
N PRO A 69 -19.58 5.86 -28.61
CA PRO A 69 -18.42 6.72 -28.61
C PRO A 69 -17.56 6.14 -27.51
N LEU A 70 -16.34 5.70 -27.85
CA LEU A 70 -15.31 5.57 -26.84
C LEU A 70 -15.47 6.85 -26.02
N PRO A 71 -15.73 6.77 -24.69
CA PRO A 71 -15.82 7.97 -23.88
C PRO A 71 -14.61 8.78 -24.31
N PRO A 72 -14.81 10.05 -24.75
CA PRO A 72 -13.75 10.81 -25.38
C PRO A 72 -12.56 10.53 -24.52
N GLN A 73 -11.55 9.89 -25.11
CA GLN A 73 -10.26 9.79 -24.47
C GLN A 73 -9.93 11.27 -24.37
N GLY A 74 -10.33 11.87 -23.25
CA GLY A 74 -9.67 13.00 -22.69
C GLY A 74 -8.29 12.42 -22.54
N TYR A 75 -7.50 12.57 -23.61
CA TYR A 75 -6.28 13.31 -23.50
C TYR A 75 -6.60 14.34 -22.44
N TYR A 76 -6.33 13.99 -21.19
CA TYR A 76 -5.77 14.91 -20.26
C TYR A 76 -4.59 15.45 -21.06
N GLN A 77 -4.88 16.47 -21.89
CA GLN A 77 -3.93 17.44 -22.33
C GLN A 77 -3.58 18.07 -21.01
N HIS A 78 -2.69 17.36 -20.30
CA HIS A 78 -1.94 17.93 -19.22
C HIS A 78 -1.43 19.22 -19.86
N PRO A 79 -1.85 20.39 -19.33
CA PRO A 79 -1.41 21.65 -19.89
C PRO A 79 0.10 21.54 -20.04
N PRO A 80 0.68 22.06 -21.14
CA PRO A 80 2.11 21.92 -21.38
C PRO A 80 2.83 22.39 -20.12
N PHE A 81 3.27 21.43 -19.32
CA PHE A 81 3.98 21.72 -18.09
C PHE A 81 5.25 22.36 -18.61
N VAL A 82 5.34 23.67 -18.44
CA VAL A 82 6.57 24.41 -18.69
C VAL A 82 7.51 23.94 -17.59
N TYR A 83 8.12 22.78 -17.81
CA TYR A 83 9.13 22.25 -16.92
C TYR A 83 10.29 23.23 -16.98
N ASP A 84 10.53 23.92 -15.87
CA ASP A 84 11.68 24.79 -15.74
C ASP A 84 12.94 23.92 -15.88
N MET A 85 13.55 23.95 -17.05
CA MET A 85 14.78 23.21 -17.37
C MET A 85 15.96 23.64 -16.49
N ASN A 86 15.84 24.75 -15.76
CA ASN A 86 16.94 25.28 -14.94
C ASN A 86 17.14 24.57 -13.60
N THR A 87 16.24 23.68 -13.16
CA THR A 87 16.40 22.99 -11.86
C THR A 87 17.43 21.86 -11.87
N ILE A 88 18.03 21.52 -13.03
CA ILE A 88 18.92 20.34 -13.18
C ILE A 88 20.36 20.62 -12.73
N THR A 89 20.78 21.87 -12.63
CA THR A 89 22.17 22.23 -12.29
C THR A 89 22.62 21.73 -10.91
N GLY A 90 21.69 21.31 -10.04
CA GLY A 90 21.97 20.74 -8.73
C GLY A 90 22.30 19.23 -8.67
N LEU A 91 22.05 18.44 -9.71
CA LEU A 91 22.24 16.97 -9.68
C LEU A 91 23.70 16.51 -9.83
N SER A 92 24.65 17.43 -9.99
CA SER A 92 26.09 17.12 -9.98
C SER A 92 26.63 16.72 -8.59
N LYS A 93 25.80 16.79 -7.53
CA LYS A 93 26.14 16.42 -6.14
C LYS A 93 25.59 15.04 -5.74
N GLY A 94 26.01 13.98 -6.42
CA GLY A 94 25.82 12.61 -5.94
C GLY A 94 24.36 12.14 -5.74
N LEU A 95 24.19 10.92 -5.24
CA LEU A 95 22.88 10.40 -4.86
C LEU A 95 22.44 11.03 -3.53
N PRO A 96 21.13 11.28 -3.32
CA PRO A 96 20.63 11.77 -2.05
C PRO A 96 20.95 10.80 -0.90
N SER A 97 21.18 11.33 0.30
CA SER A 97 21.37 10.48 1.47
C SER A 97 20.09 9.68 1.76
N THR A 98 20.28 8.42 2.13
CA THR A 98 19.19 7.51 2.53
C THR A 98 19.25 7.18 4.01
N GLU A 99 20.08 7.86 4.79
CA GLU A 99 20.30 7.57 6.21
C GLU A 99 19.03 7.73 7.07
N SER A 100 18.16 8.68 6.71
CA SER A 100 16.88 8.92 7.38
C SER A 100 15.82 7.84 7.09
N ILE A 101 16.01 7.01 6.07
CA ILE A 101 15.07 5.96 5.70
C ILE A 101 15.44 4.69 6.49
N PRO A 102 14.55 4.17 7.37
CA PRO A 102 14.82 2.93 8.10
C PRO A 102 14.92 1.74 7.14
N LYS A 103 15.56 0.64 7.53
CA LYS A 103 15.62 -0.56 6.68
C LYS A 103 14.27 -1.29 6.69
N LEU A 104 13.63 -1.48 5.54
CA LEU A 104 12.42 -2.29 5.42
C LEU A 104 12.77 -3.77 5.61
N THR A 105 12.28 -4.38 6.68
CA THR A 105 12.53 -5.79 7.03
C THR A 105 11.30 -6.66 6.83
N GLY A 106 10.12 -6.06 6.94
CA GLY A 106 8.85 -6.77 6.84
C GLY A 106 7.67 -5.81 6.82
N ARG A 107 6.50 -6.35 7.17
CA ARG A 107 5.24 -5.59 7.19
C ARG A 107 5.16 -4.68 8.41
N GLU A 108 5.73 -5.13 9.53
CA GLU A 108 5.72 -4.45 10.83
C GLU A 108 6.32 -3.05 10.81
N ASN A 109 7.27 -2.79 9.90
CA ASN A 109 7.90 -1.48 9.75
C ASN A 109 7.66 -0.82 8.39
N PHE A 110 6.72 -1.35 7.59
CA PHE A 110 6.40 -0.81 6.27
C PHE A 110 5.94 0.65 6.33
N ARG A 111 5.07 0.99 7.28
CA ARG A 111 4.53 2.36 7.40
C ARG A 111 5.62 3.38 7.69
N ALA A 112 6.46 3.12 8.70
CA ALA A 112 7.56 4.02 9.07
C ALA A 112 8.59 4.15 7.94
N TRP A 113 8.85 3.06 7.21
CA TRP A 113 9.68 3.11 6.01
C TRP A 113 9.08 3.97 4.90
N PHE A 114 7.78 3.80 4.63
CA PHE A 114 7.09 4.53 3.57
C PHE A 114 7.02 6.03 3.85
N GLU A 115 6.70 6.45 5.07
CA GLU A 115 6.67 7.87 5.45
C GLU A 115 8.05 8.54 5.32
N ALA A 116 9.11 7.84 5.75
CA ALA A 116 10.48 8.33 5.59
C ALA A 116 10.90 8.41 4.11
N LEU A 117 10.46 7.46 3.28
CA LEU A 117 10.67 7.47 1.83
C LEU A 117 9.97 8.68 1.18
N GLU A 118 8.70 8.96 1.53
CA GLU A 118 7.96 10.11 1.01
C GLU A 118 8.65 11.43 1.37
N SER A 119 9.06 11.58 2.63
CA SER A 119 9.81 12.74 3.11
C SER A 119 11.13 12.92 2.35
N ALA A 120 11.90 11.84 2.16
CA ALA A 120 13.14 11.88 1.38
C ALA A 120 12.89 12.24 -0.09
N ALA A 121 11.87 11.68 -0.72
CA ALA A 121 11.53 11.97 -2.11
C ALA A 121 11.06 13.41 -2.33
N LEU A 122 10.32 13.99 -1.37
CA LEU A 122 9.96 15.41 -1.36
C LEU A 122 11.22 16.28 -1.24
N SER A 123 12.11 15.97 -0.29
CA SER A 123 13.36 16.73 -0.10
C SER A 123 14.29 16.70 -1.31
N ALA A 124 14.29 15.58 -2.05
CA ALA A 124 15.06 15.40 -3.27
C ALA A 124 14.33 15.89 -4.54
N ASN A 125 13.12 16.45 -4.41
CA ASN A 125 12.28 16.91 -5.51
C ASN A 125 12.01 15.82 -6.59
N VAL A 126 11.77 14.59 -6.13
CA VAL A 126 11.44 13.43 -6.97
C VAL A 126 10.16 12.71 -6.54
N TYR A 127 9.40 13.26 -5.59
CA TYR A 127 8.12 12.70 -5.15
C TYR A 127 7.15 12.32 -6.30
N PRO A 128 6.99 13.14 -7.36
CA PRO A 128 6.14 12.79 -8.50
C PRO A 128 6.51 11.47 -9.23
N HIS A 129 7.75 10.98 -9.08
CA HIS A 129 8.20 9.71 -9.66
C HIS A 129 7.74 8.49 -8.84
N ILE A 130 7.28 8.68 -7.61
CA ILE A 130 6.76 7.62 -6.73
C ILE A 130 5.29 7.81 -6.35
N ALA A 131 4.73 9.00 -6.57
CA ALA A 131 3.33 9.33 -6.27
C ALA A 131 2.34 8.35 -6.92
N SER A 132 1.27 8.03 -6.20
CA SER A 132 0.13 7.27 -6.74
C SER A 132 -0.78 8.16 -7.58
N GLU A 133 -1.64 7.55 -8.39
CA GLU A 133 -2.72 8.31 -9.03
C GLU A 133 -3.66 8.84 -7.94
N PRO A 134 -4.06 10.13 -8.01
CA PRO A 134 -5.04 10.67 -7.09
C PRO A 134 -6.36 9.91 -7.22
N SER A 135 -7.05 9.72 -6.10
CA SER A 135 -8.40 9.15 -6.11
C SER A 135 -9.37 10.07 -6.85
N GLU A 136 -10.40 9.50 -7.45
CA GLU A 136 -11.45 10.27 -8.12
C GLU A 136 -12.08 11.28 -7.12
N GLY A 137 -12.15 12.55 -7.52
CA GLY A 137 -12.65 13.64 -6.66
C GLY A 137 -11.63 14.21 -5.66
N ALA A 138 -10.39 13.70 -5.62
CA ALA A 138 -9.35 14.30 -4.78
C ALA A 138 -9.04 15.76 -5.21
N PRO A 139 -8.78 16.69 -4.28
CA PRO A 139 -8.36 18.04 -4.61
C PRO A 139 -7.09 18.04 -5.47
N TYR A 140 -6.99 19.00 -6.39
CA TYR A 140 -5.80 19.18 -7.20
C TYR A 140 -4.61 19.63 -6.34
N ASP A 141 -3.55 18.82 -6.29
CA ASP A 141 -2.26 19.16 -5.71
C ASP A 141 -1.14 18.89 -6.73
N PRO A 142 -0.48 19.94 -7.26
CA PRO A 142 0.53 19.79 -8.30
C PRO A 142 1.75 18.97 -7.87
N ILE A 143 2.05 18.87 -6.57
CA ILE A 143 3.20 18.10 -6.06
C ILE A 143 2.88 16.60 -6.04
N SER A 144 1.60 16.26 -5.86
CA SER A 144 1.12 14.88 -5.77
C SER A 144 0.77 14.27 -7.14
N ILE A 145 0.92 15.02 -8.23
CA ILE A 145 0.62 14.51 -9.57
C ILE A 145 1.72 13.55 -10.03
N PRO A 146 1.39 12.32 -10.40
CA PRO A 146 2.36 11.39 -10.98
C PRO A 146 2.95 11.92 -12.29
N THR A 147 4.26 11.80 -12.47
CA THR A 147 4.93 12.04 -13.77
C THR A 147 5.19 10.73 -14.52
N TYR A 148 5.34 10.82 -15.83
CA TYR A 148 5.57 9.69 -16.74
C TYR A 148 6.67 10.02 -17.75
N PRO A 149 7.46 9.03 -18.22
CA PRO A 149 8.44 9.27 -19.26
C PRO A 149 7.71 9.74 -20.54
N PRO A 150 8.27 10.71 -21.28
CA PRO A 150 7.71 11.09 -22.56
C PRO A 150 7.81 9.94 -23.56
N SER A 151 6.82 9.82 -24.46
CA SER A 151 6.89 8.89 -25.59
C SER A 151 7.98 9.33 -26.56
N VAL A 152 8.89 8.41 -26.89
CA VAL A 152 9.99 8.64 -27.84
C VAL A 152 9.83 7.72 -29.04
N ALA A 153 9.87 8.30 -30.24
CA ALA A 153 9.91 7.62 -31.53
C ALA A 153 11.31 7.79 -32.18
N PRO A 154 11.68 6.95 -33.17
CA PRO A 154 13.00 7.03 -33.82
C PRO A 154 13.36 8.39 -34.44
N ASP A 155 12.35 9.18 -34.81
CA ASP A 155 12.44 10.51 -35.42
C ASP A 155 12.15 11.64 -34.43
N SER A 156 12.09 11.35 -33.12
CA SER A 156 11.80 12.37 -32.11
C SER A 156 12.84 13.48 -32.11
N PRO A 157 12.41 14.74 -31.98
CA PRO A 157 13.31 15.88 -32.03
C PRO A 157 14.26 15.88 -30.81
N PRO A 158 15.44 16.51 -30.90
CA PRO A 158 16.46 16.48 -29.84
C PRO A 158 15.97 16.92 -28.46
N HIS A 159 15.04 17.87 -28.39
CA HIS A 159 14.50 18.34 -27.10
C HIS A 159 13.62 17.29 -26.40
N VAL A 160 12.91 16.44 -27.15
CA VAL A 160 12.14 15.31 -26.59
C VAL A 160 13.08 14.25 -26.04
N LEU A 161 14.17 13.95 -26.76
CA LEU A 161 15.21 13.02 -26.30
C LEU A 161 15.88 13.52 -25.02
N ALA A 162 16.20 14.82 -24.94
CA ALA A 162 16.76 15.43 -23.74
C ALA A 162 15.79 15.34 -22.55
N PHE A 163 14.51 15.62 -22.77
CA PHE A 163 13.48 15.51 -21.73
C PHE A 163 13.30 14.06 -21.25
N TYR A 164 13.32 13.08 -22.17
CA TYR A 164 13.28 11.66 -21.83
C TYR A 164 14.46 11.25 -20.93
N GLN A 165 15.68 11.66 -21.30
CA GLN A 165 16.87 11.37 -20.51
C GLN A 165 16.80 12.02 -19.12
N GLN A 166 16.37 13.28 -19.04
CA GLN A 166 16.19 14.00 -17.78
C GLN A 166 15.16 13.30 -16.88
N TRP A 167 14.03 12.88 -17.43
CA TRP A 167 13.01 12.16 -16.68
C TRP A 167 13.59 10.88 -16.06
N TRP A 168 14.34 10.10 -16.84
CA TRP A 168 14.98 8.88 -16.35
C TRP A 168 16.12 9.11 -15.36
N GLN A 169 16.78 10.28 -15.38
CA GLN A 169 17.75 10.66 -14.36
C GLN A 169 17.06 10.89 -13.01
N LYS A 170 15.96 11.64 -12.98
CA LYS A 170 15.15 11.83 -11.76
C LYS A 170 14.54 10.52 -11.27
N ASP A 171 14.04 9.69 -12.19
CA ASP A 171 13.51 8.36 -11.85
C ASP A 171 14.59 7.41 -11.29
N ASN A 172 15.85 7.52 -11.72
CA ASN A 172 16.97 6.78 -11.11
C ASN A 172 17.18 7.18 -9.65
N VAL A 173 17.07 8.48 -9.34
CA VAL A 173 17.17 8.99 -7.97
C VAL A 173 16.01 8.46 -7.13
N ALA A 174 14.78 8.54 -7.64
CA ALA A 174 13.61 7.96 -6.97
C ALA A 174 13.75 6.44 -6.76
N SER A 175 14.22 5.70 -7.79
CA SER A 175 14.47 4.27 -7.72
C SER A 175 15.52 3.93 -6.65
N HIS A 176 16.57 4.76 -6.54
CA HIS A 176 17.57 4.61 -5.48
C HIS A 176 16.93 4.77 -4.10
N LEU A 177 16.13 5.83 -3.87
CA LEU A 177 15.44 6.02 -2.59
C LEU A 177 14.55 4.81 -2.23
N VAL A 178 13.78 4.31 -3.19
CA VAL A 178 12.89 3.15 -2.99
C VAL A 178 13.69 1.87 -2.67
N THR A 179 14.84 1.65 -3.29
CA THR A 179 15.56 0.35 -3.22
C THR A 179 16.70 0.30 -2.20
N ALA A 180 17.27 1.45 -1.82
CA ALA A 180 18.48 1.51 -0.99
C ALA A 180 18.33 0.83 0.37
N LYS A 181 17.13 0.92 0.96
CA LYS A 181 16.83 0.45 2.31
C LYS A 181 15.93 -0.77 2.36
N LEU A 182 15.81 -1.51 1.26
CA LEU A 182 15.13 -2.80 1.25
C LEU A 182 16.05 -3.89 1.83
N SER A 183 15.50 -4.81 2.62
CA SER A 183 16.22 -6.04 2.97
C SER A 183 16.42 -6.94 1.75
N ASP A 184 17.42 -7.84 1.81
CA ASP A 184 17.73 -8.73 0.70
C ASP A 184 16.55 -9.65 0.34
N THR A 185 15.81 -10.13 1.33
CA THR A 185 14.59 -10.92 1.14
C THR A 185 13.57 -10.16 0.30
N ILE A 186 13.35 -8.87 0.58
CA ILE A 186 12.41 -8.03 -0.17
C ILE A 186 12.92 -7.79 -1.58
N ARG A 187 14.22 -7.48 -1.73
CA ARG A 187 14.84 -7.25 -3.03
C ARG A 187 14.69 -8.45 -3.97
N LEU A 188 14.80 -9.66 -3.45
CA LEU A 188 14.64 -10.90 -4.23
C LEU A 188 13.20 -11.15 -4.71
N GLN A 189 12.20 -10.57 -4.05
CA GLN A 189 10.79 -10.72 -4.41
C GLN A 189 10.33 -9.70 -5.45
N ILE A 190 11.07 -8.60 -5.62
CA ILE A 190 10.77 -7.61 -6.64
C ILE A 190 11.20 -8.17 -8.01
N PRO A 191 10.32 -8.18 -9.02
CA PRO A 191 10.66 -8.63 -10.35
C PRO A 191 11.91 -7.90 -10.86
N THR A 192 12.96 -8.64 -11.20
CA THR A 192 14.13 -8.08 -11.88
C THR A 192 13.72 -7.61 -13.27
N LYS A 193 14.27 -6.46 -13.73
CA LYS A 193 14.01 -5.89 -15.06
C LYS A 193 13.91 -6.99 -16.13
N SER A 194 12.81 -7.00 -16.88
CA SER A 194 12.78 -7.79 -18.11
C SER A 194 13.83 -7.22 -19.07
N LEU A 195 14.46 -8.09 -19.87
CA LEU A 195 15.63 -7.77 -20.71
C LEU A 195 15.48 -6.49 -21.56
N ASN A 196 14.25 -6.07 -21.85
CA ASN A 196 13.95 -4.95 -22.75
C ASN A 196 13.21 -3.78 -22.07
N ARG A 197 12.92 -3.83 -20.77
CA ARG A 197 12.15 -2.77 -20.10
C ARG A 197 12.77 -2.37 -18.76
N ARG A 198 13.09 -1.08 -18.66
CA ARG A 198 13.41 -0.45 -17.39
C ARG A 198 12.12 -0.25 -16.59
N MET A 199 12.13 -0.70 -15.34
CA MET A 199 11.04 -0.49 -14.41
C MET A 199 11.20 0.89 -13.74
N PRO A 200 10.20 1.79 -13.83
CA PRO A 200 10.21 3.07 -13.14
C PRO A 200 10.06 2.93 -11.63
N ALA A 201 10.49 3.93 -10.87
CA ALA A 201 10.49 3.92 -9.40
C ALA A 201 9.11 3.61 -8.81
N ARG A 202 8.04 4.17 -9.41
CA ARG A 202 6.65 3.90 -9.02
C ARG A 202 6.27 2.43 -9.16
N GLU A 203 6.68 1.76 -10.23
CA GLU A 203 6.38 0.34 -10.41
C GLU A 203 7.10 -0.50 -9.34
N ILE A 204 8.36 -0.18 -9.01
CA ILE A 204 9.09 -0.83 -7.91
C ILE A 204 8.32 -0.65 -6.59
N LEU A 205 7.91 0.58 -6.29
CA LEU A 205 7.17 0.89 -5.07
C LEU A 205 5.83 0.16 -5.01
N ARG A 206 5.10 0.06 -6.14
CA ARG A 206 3.86 -0.70 -6.24
C ARG A 206 4.08 -2.18 -5.93
N GLU A 207 5.17 -2.79 -6.39
CA GLU A 207 5.48 -4.19 -6.05
C GLU A 207 5.81 -4.35 -4.56
N VAL A 208 6.58 -3.43 -3.96
CA VAL A 208 6.81 -3.42 -2.51
C VAL A 208 5.49 -3.28 -1.75
N GLN A 209 4.62 -2.36 -2.18
CA GLN A 209 3.29 -2.15 -1.60
C GLN A 209 2.38 -3.39 -1.74
N LYS A 210 2.41 -4.11 -2.85
CA LYS A 210 1.64 -5.35 -3.01
C LYS A 210 2.05 -6.42 -2.01
N ILE A 211 3.35 -6.56 -1.74
CA ILE A 211 3.85 -7.62 -0.86
C ILE A 211 3.74 -7.22 0.62
N TYR A 212 4.06 -5.96 0.93
CA TYR A 212 4.24 -5.45 2.29
C TYR A 212 3.29 -4.33 2.70
N GLY A 213 2.78 -3.56 1.74
CA GLY A 213 1.89 -2.43 1.98
C GLY A 213 0.42 -2.78 2.17
N VAL A 214 0.00 -3.96 1.69
CA VAL A 214 -1.28 -4.54 2.08
C VAL A 214 -1.08 -5.23 3.43
N VAL A 215 -1.58 -4.61 4.50
CA VAL A 215 -2.00 -5.40 5.66
C VAL A 215 -3.00 -6.38 5.10
N ASP A 216 -2.59 -7.65 5.09
CA ASP A 216 -3.33 -8.81 4.56
C ASP A 216 -4.82 -8.50 4.47
N TYR A 217 -5.36 -8.45 3.25
CA TYR A 217 -6.78 -8.13 3.02
C TYR A 217 -7.68 -8.94 3.96
N THR A 218 -7.28 -10.18 4.28
CA THR A 218 -7.92 -11.02 5.29
C THR A 218 -7.86 -10.39 6.69
N SER A 219 -6.70 -9.92 7.13
CA SER A 219 -6.53 -9.17 8.39
C SER A 219 -7.33 -7.86 8.41
N ALA A 220 -7.41 -7.14 7.29
CA ALA A 220 -8.27 -5.96 7.15
C ALA A 220 -9.76 -6.33 7.27
N LEU A 221 -10.20 -7.41 6.61
CA LEU A 221 -11.57 -7.93 6.74
C LEU A 221 -11.88 -8.42 8.16
N VAL A 222 -10.92 -9.04 8.84
CA VAL A 222 -11.05 -9.41 10.26
C VAL A 222 -11.23 -8.15 11.10
N LEU A 223 -10.42 -7.11 10.89
CA LEU A 223 -10.58 -5.82 11.58
C LEU A 223 -11.93 -5.17 11.28
N VAL A 224 -12.40 -5.19 10.01
CA VAL A 224 -13.74 -4.69 9.66
C VAL A 224 -14.80 -5.47 10.42
N SER A 225 -14.74 -6.81 10.42
CA SER A 225 -15.68 -7.65 11.13
C SER A 225 -15.67 -7.37 12.65
N GLU A 226 -14.50 -7.19 13.24
CA GLU A 226 -14.35 -6.82 14.65
C GLU A 226 -14.93 -5.43 14.95
N ILE A 227 -14.77 -4.47 14.04
CA ILE A 227 -15.34 -3.12 14.16
C ILE A 227 -16.87 -3.17 14.05
N THR A 228 -17.42 -3.90 13.07
CA THR A 228 -18.87 -3.99 12.84
C THR A 228 -19.59 -4.78 13.94
N ASN A 229 -18.92 -5.74 14.56
CA ASN A 229 -19.47 -6.53 15.67
C ASN A 229 -19.24 -5.86 17.05
N LEU A 230 -18.53 -4.73 17.10
CA LEU A 230 -18.28 -4.02 18.34
C LEU A 230 -19.57 -3.34 18.80
N THR A 231 -20.02 -3.64 20.03
CA THR A 231 -21.21 -3.03 20.62
C THR A 231 -21.00 -2.81 22.12
N CYS A 232 -21.62 -1.77 22.69
CA CYS A 232 -21.63 -1.51 24.14
C CYS A 232 -22.37 -2.63 24.89
N ASN A 233 -23.45 -3.13 24.29
CA ASN A 233 -24.34 -4.15 24.87
C ASN A 233 -23.92 -5.61 24.59
N GLY A 234 -22.72 -5.83 24.03
CA GLY A 234 -22.23 -7.17 23.73
C GLY A 234 -21.89 -8.00 24.97
N GLU A 235 -21.38 -9.22 24.76
CA GLU A 235 -21.06 -10.19 25.83
C GLU A 235 -20.17 -9.63 26.94
N LYS A 236 -19.25 -8.72 26.60
CA LYS A 236 -18.30 -8.11 27.54
C LYS A 236 -18.79 -6.81 28.18
N LYS A 237 -20.00 -6.33 27.89
CA LYS A 237 -20.59 -5.05 28.34
C LYS A 237 -19.56 -3.92 28.46
N LEU A 238 -19.23 -3.30 27.34
CA LEU A 238 -18.27 -2.19 27.32
C LEU A 238 -18.95 -0.90 27.81
N SER A 239 -18.25 -0.11 28.62
CA SER A 239 -18.65 1.28 28.84
C SER A 239 -18.56 2.06 27.51
N VAL A 240 -19.36 3.13 27.37
CA VAL A 240 -19.36 3.97 26.17
C VAL A 240 -17.95 4.49 25.85
N ASP A 241 -17.21 4.95 26.85
CA ASP A 241 -15.82 5.42 26.66
C ASP A 241 -14.89 4.31 26.16
N SER A 242 -15.01 3.11 26.73
CA SER A 242 -14.22 1.95 26.31
C SER A 242 -14.56 1.52 24.88
N TYR A 243 -15.84 1.58 24.52
CA TYR A 243 -16.33 1.32 23.18
C TYR A 243 -15.72 2.31 22.17
N ILE A 244 -15.84 3.61 22.43
CA ILE A 244 -15.32 4.68 21.55
C ILE A 244 -13.80 4.55 21.40
N SER A 245 -13.07 4.35 22.50
CA SER A 245 -11.62 4.19 22.46
C SER A 245 -11.20 2.96 21.64
N THR A 246 -11.88 1.83 21.85
CA THR A 246 -11.61 0.58 21.12
C THR A 246 -11.93 0.72 19.63
N TRP A 247 -13.07 1.32 19.31
CA TRP A 247 -13.49 1.58 17.93
C TRP A 247 -12.47 2.47 17.22
N ARG A 248 -12.09 3.62 17.82
CA ARG A 248 -11.09 4.54 17.26
C ARG A 248 -9.75 3.87 17.04
N SER A 249 -9.30 3.07 18.01
CA SER A 249 -8.05 2.32 17.87
C SER A 249 -8.10 1.36 16.68
N LYS A 250 -9.15 0.55 16.55
CA LYS A 250 -9.30 -0.41 15.44
C LYS A 250 -9.47 0.30 14.10
N PHE A 251 -10.26 1.37 14.06
CA PHE A 251 -10.45 2.20 12.86
C PHE A 251 -9.12 2.80 12.39
N ASN A 252 -8.33 3.37 13.31
CA ASN A 252 -7.00 3.88 12.97
C ASN A 252 -6.07 2.79 12.45
N THR A 253 -6.10 1.59 13.04
CA THR A 253 -5.35 0.43 12.52
C THR A 253 -5.81 0.06 11.10
N LEU A 254 -7.12 0.12 10.82
CA LEU A 254 -7.68 -0.16 9.50
C LEU A 254 -7.24 0.87 8.46
N ILE A 255 -7.24 2.16 8.81
CA ILE A 255 -6.73 3.24 7.95
C ILE A 255 -5.23 3.07 7.68
N GLN A 256 -4.45 2.72 8.70
CA GLN A 256 -3.03 2.41 8.56
C GLN A 256 -2.77 1.19 7.68
N SER A 257 -3.78 0.30 7.58
CA SER A 257 -3.76 -0.92 6.78
C SER A 257 -3.90 -0.66 5.27
N SER A 258 -4.06 0.61 4.86
CA SER A 258 -4.35 1.01 3.47
C SER A 258 -5.64 0.37 2.89
N TYR A 259 -6.48 -0.21 3.75
CA TYR A 259 -7.82 -0.63 3.39
C TYR A 259 -8.73 0.58 3.45
N ASN A 260 -9.48 0.83 2.38
CA ASN A 260 -10.42 1.95 2.29
C ASN A 260 -11.86 1.41 2.43
N PRO A 261 -12.36 1.22 3.67
CA PRO A 261 -13.74 0.81 3.90
C PRO A 261 -14.70 1.92 3.47
N ASP A 262 -15.93 1.57 3.13
CA ASP A 262 -16.99 2.58 2.98
C ASP A 262 -17.20 3.29 4.34
N GLY A 263 -16.77 4.55 4.40
CA GLY A 263 -16.84 5.37 5.61
C GLY A 263 -18.27 5.52 6.13
N ARG A 264 -19.29 5.52 5.25
CA ARG A 264 -20.70 5.59 5.67
C ARG A 264 -21.11 4.33 6.40
N VAL A 265 -20.74 3.16 5.86
CA VAL A 265 -21.05 1.87 6.47
C VAL A 265 -20.39 1.77 7.85
N LEU A 266 -19.13 2.19 7.99
CA LEU A 266 -18.46 2.18 9.29
C LEU A 266 -19.04 3.17 10.29
N ALA A 267 -19.40 4.37 9.85
CA ALA A 267 -20.07 5.36 10.70
C ALA A 267 -21.44 4.88 11.17
N GLN A 268 -22.22 4.24 10.29
CA GLN A 268 -23.50 3.65 10.64
C GLN A 268 -23.34 2.52 11.66
N ASN A 269 -22.38 1.61 11.46
CA ASN A 269 -22.10 0.54 12.42
C ASN A 269 -21.62 1.07 13.77
N PHE A 270 -20.82 2.15 13.77
CA PHE A 270 -20.42 2.83 15.01
C PHE A 270 -21.64 3.32 15.80
N LEU A 271 -22.61 3.93 15.12
CA LEU A 271 -23.86 4.38 15.75
C LEU A 271 -24.72 3.23 16.28
N LEU A 272 -24.82 2.14 15.52
CA LEU A 272 -25.57 0.95 15.94
C LEU A 272 -24.93 0.23 17.15
N GLY A 273 -23.66 0.50 17.44
CA GLY A 273 -22.98 -0.06 18.60
C GLY A 273 -23.30 0.59 19.95
N PHE A 274 -24.02 1.72 19.98
CA PHE A 274 -24.42 2.39 21.23
C PHE A 274 -25.62 1.71 21.91
N PRO A 275 -25.80 1.89 23.25
CA PRO A 275 -26.92 1.28 23.96
C PRO A 275 -28.25 1.93 23.54
N SER A 276 -29.20 1.18 22.98
CA SER A 276 -30.49 1.73 22.48
C SER A 276 -31.31 2.52 23.52
N ASP A 277 -31.08 2.25 24.81
CA ASP A 277 -31.92 2.70 25.92
C ASP A 277 -31.36 3.93 26.63
N ASP A 278 -30.13 4.33 26.31
CA ASP A 278 -29.48 5.48 26.92
C ASP A 278 -29.88 6.77 26.17
N ILE A 279 -30.55 7.70 26.86
CA ILE A 279 -31.06 8.95 26.27
C ILE A 279 -29.93 9.96 26.04
N ASP A 280 -28.86 9.89 26.83
CA ASP A 280 -27.78 10.88 26.82
C ASP A 280 -26.93 10.72 25.56
N TRP A 281 -26.70 9.49 25.08
CA TRP A 281 -25.98 9.30 23.83
C TRP A 281 -26.79 9.78 22.61
N LYS A 282 -28.13 9.63 22.62
CA LYS A 282 -28.97 10.08 21.50
C LYS A 282 -28.85 11.60 21.34
N ILE A 283 -28.83 12.32 22.46
CA ILE A 283 -28.62 13.77 22.50
C ILE A 283 -27.20 14.13 22.05
N TRP A 284 -26.18 13.37 22.50
CA TRP A 284 -24.80 13.57 22.07
C TRP A 284 -24.62 13.34 20.56
N ALA A 285 -25.13 12.24 20.03
CA ALA A 285 -25.03 11.88 18.62
C ALA A 285 -25.73 12.91 17.73
N ALA A 286 -26.95 13.32 18.09
CA ALA A 286 -27.66 14.38 17.38
C ALA A 286 -26.84 15.69 17.30
N ARG A 287 -26.12 16.05 18.37
CA ARG A 287 -25.29 17.28 18.38
C ARG A 287 -24.01 17.19 17.58
N HIS A 288 -23.38 16.01 17.52
CA HIS A 288 -22.02 15.88 16.98
C HIS A 288 -21.97 15.20 15.60
N MET A 289 -23.04 14.54 15.16
CA MET A 289 -23.09 13.79 13.91
C MET A 289 -23.91 14.46 12.79
N HIS A 290 -24.23 15.75 12.90
CA HIS A 290 -24.91 16.52 11.83
C HIS A 290 -24.17 16.48 10.48
N PHE A 291 -22.89 16.10 10.45
CA PHE A 291 -22.08 15.96 9.23
C PHE A 291 -22.40 14.73 8.37
N LEU A 292 -23.12 13.72 8.89
CA LEU A 292 -23.44 12.51 8.12
C LEU A 292 -24.66 12.68 7.20
N GLU A 293 -25.50 13.71 7.43
CA GLU A 293 -26.72 13.94 6.65
C GLU A 293 -26.56 14.96 5.51
N THR A 294 -25.52 15.78 5.52
CA THR A 294 -25.40 16.93 4.59
C THR A 294 -24.77 16.62 3.24
N ASP A 295 -24.18 15.44 3.05
CA ASP A 295 -23.61 15.03 1.75
C ASP A 295 -24.44 13.89 1.15
N SER A 296 -25.62 14.21 0.62
CA SER A 296 -26.23 13.41 -0.45
C SER A 296 -26.11 14.20 -1.75
N PRO A 297 -25.58 13.61 -2.85
CA PRO A 297 -25.91 14.10 -4.18
C PRO A 297 -27.42 13.98 -4.45
#